data_AF-A0A953P1L8-F1
#
_entry.id   AF-A0A953P1L8-F1
#
_cell.length_a   1.000
_cell.length_b   1.000
_cell.length_c   1.000
_cell.angle_alpha   90.00
_cell.angle_beta   90.00
_cell.angle_gamma   90.00
#
_symmetry.space_group_name_H-M   'P 1'
#
loop_
_entity.id
_entity.type
_entity.pdbx_description
1 polymer ?
#
loop_
_entity_poly.entity_id
_entity_poly.type
_entity_poly.pdbx_seq_one_letter_code
_entity_poly.pdbx_strand_id
1 'polypeptide(L)' 'MGDLGFFGASLNGYGCAGMSNVEYGLVTQELERGDSGVRSFVSVQSALVMYPIYTFGTDEQKNTWLP' A
#
# COMPACT_ATOMS: atom_id res chain seq x y z
N MET A 1 1.20 -5.57 9.71
CA MET A 1 1.14 -4.61 8.58
C MET A 1 0.25 -5.11 7.45
N GLY A 2 0.47 -6.33 6.93
CA GLY A 2 -0.43 -6.96 5.94
C GLY A 2 -1.88 -7.08 6.45
N ASP A 3 -2.08 -7.77 7.57
CA ASP A 3 -3.41 -7.92 8.20
C ASP A 3 -4.03 -6.60 8.69
N LEU A 4 -3.22 -5.55 8.83
CA LEU A 4 -3.69 -4.21 9.20
C LEU A 4 -4.16 -3.39 7.98
N GLY A 5 -4.01 -3.92 6.76
CA GLY A 5 -4.40 -3.25 5.53
C GLY A 5 -3.49 -2.09 5.11
N PHE A 6 -2.27 -2.01 5.63
CA PHE A 6 -1.37 -0.86 5.36
C PHE A 6 -0.58 -0.99 4.06
N PHE A 7 -0.41 -2.20 3.53
CA PHE A 7 0.21 -2.39 2.22
C PHE A 7 -0.81 -2.20 1.10
N GLY A 8 -0.49 -1.34 0.15
CA GLY A 8 -1.43 -0.96 -0.91
C GLY A 8 -2.66 -0.25 -0.36
N ALA A 9 -2.56 0.41 0.80
CA ALA A 9 -3.72 0.95 1.52
C ALA A 9 -4.61 1.86 0.67
N SER A 10 -4.04 2.63 -0.25
CA SER A 10 -4.77 3.53 -1.16
C SER A 10 -5.24 2.89 -2.47
N LEU A 11 -4.97 1.60 -2.69
CA LEU A 11 -5.40 0.86 -3.89
C LEU A 11 -6.81 0.31 -3.67
N ASN A 12 -7.58 0.22 -4.75
CA ASN A 12 -8.95 -0.28 -4.74
C ASN A 12 -9.01 -1.69 -5.33
N GLY A 13 -9.76 -2.60 -4.70
CA GLY A 13 -9.82 -4.02 -5.09
C GLY A 13 -8.60 -4.81 -4.62
N TYR A 14 -8.43 -6.05 -5.09
CA TYR A 14 -7.27 -6.92 -4.77
C TYR A 14 -6.99 -7.04 -3.26
N GLY A 15 -8.05 -7.18 -2.46
CA GLY A 15 -7.97 -7.25 -0.99
C GLY A 15 -7.39 -6.00 -0.29
N CYS A 16 -7.16 -4.90 -1.01
CA CYS A 16 -6.57 -3.68 -0.47
C CYS A 16 -7.61 -2.81 0.25
N ALA A 17 -7.13 -1.96 1.16
CA ALA A 17 -8.00 -1.21 2.08
C ALA A 17 -8.83 -0.09 1.42
N GLY A 18 -8.48 0.36 0.21
CA GLY A 18 -9.24 1.41 -0.50
C GLY A 18 -9.27 2.78 0.22
N MET A 19 -8.27 3.07 1.05
CA MET A 19 -8.16 4.32 1.79
C MET A 19 -8.00 5.52 0.86
N SER A 20 -8.55 6.65 1.26
CA SER A 20 -8.22 7.94 0.67
C SER A 20 -6.77 8.31 0.95
N ASN A 21 -6.21 9.22 0.15
CA ASN A 21 -4.85 9.74 0.36
C ASN A 21 -4.70 10.44 1.73
N VAL A 22 -5.77 11.01 2.28
CA VAL A 22 -5.75 11.65 3.60
C VAL A 22 -5.64 10.62 4.70
N GLU A 23 -6.46 9.55 4.65
CA GLU A 23 -6.40 8.45 5.62
C GLU A 23 -5.03 7.77 5.58
N TYR A 24 -4.52 7.46 4.38
CA TYR A 24 -3.19 6.90 4.22
C TYR A 24 -2.10 7.82 4.78
N GLY A 25 -2.21 9.13 4.52
CA GLY A 25 -1.30 10.14 5.07
C GLY A 25 -1.26 10.13 6.60
N LEU A 26 -2.43 10.11 7.25
CA LEU A 26 -2.52 10.04 8.71
C LEU A 26 -1.92 8.74 9.27
N VAL A 27 -2.17 7.60 8.63
CA VAL A 27 -1.51 6.32 8.99
C VAL A 27 0.01 6.45 8.90
N THR A 28 0.53 7.05 7.81
CA THR A 28 1.99 7.21 7.66
C THR A 28 2.60 8.14 8.70
N GLN A 29 1.88 9.18 9.15
CA GLN A 29 2.34 10.04 10.24
C GLN A 29 2.45 9.28 11.56
N GLU A 30 1.46 8.44 11.87
CA GLU A 30 1.46 7.63 13.08
C GLU A 30 2.55 6.55 13.06
N LEU A 31 2.78 5.93 11.90
CA LEU A 31 3.89 5.00 11.71
C LEU A 31 5.24 5.70 11.89
N GLU A 32 5.43 6.88 11.30
CA GLU A 32 6.65 7.68 11.42
C GLU A 32 6.95 8.04 12.87
N ARG A 33 5.92 8.38 13.65
CA ARG A 33 6.06 8.71 15.08
C ARG A 33 6.61 7.55 15.90
N GLY A 34 6.28 6.31 15.52
CA GLY A 34 6.81 5.11 16.16
C GLY A 34 8.19 4.72 15.64
N ASP A 35 8.31 4.58 14.32
CA ASP A 35 9.55 4.17 13.64
C ASP A 35 9.51 4.59 12.15
N SER A 36 10.48 5.42 11.75
CA SER A 36 10.56 5.93 10.38
C SER A 36 10.97 4.89 9.33
N GLY A 37 11.69 3.85 9.73
CA GLY A 37 12.01 2.70 8.89
C GLY A 37 10.77 1.88 8.56
N VAL A 38 9.90 1.66 9.55
CA VAL A 38 8.63 0.96 9.35
C VAL A 38 7.70 1.73 8.41
N ARG A 39 7.55 3.05 8.60
CA ARG A 39 6.82 3.90 7.66
C ARG A 39 7.40 3.82 6.26
N SER A 40 8.72 3.92 6.14
CA SER A 40 9.40 3.86 4.85
C SER A 40 9.15 2.52 4.15
N PHE A 41 9.18 1.42 4.87
CA PHE A 41 8.86 0.10 4.33
C PHE A 41 7.43 0.02 3.80
N VAL A 42 6.44 0.47 4.58
CA VAL A 42 5.03 0.53 4.14
C VAL A 42 4.88 1.39 2.88
N SER A 43 5.56 2.54 2.85
CA SER A 43 5.52 3.44 1.70
C SER A 43 6.15 2.85 0.45
N VAL A 44 7.33 2.22 0.55
CA VAL A 44 8.02 1.63 -0.60
C VAL A 44 7.20 0.46 -1.16
N GLN A 45 6.73 -0.44 -0.29
CA GLN A 45 5.91 -1.57 -0.71
C GLN A 45 4.63 -1.10 -1.43
N SER A 46 3.94 -0.10 -0.89
CA SER A 46 2.68 0.38 -1.47
C SER A 46 2.90 1.19 -2.75
N ALA A 47 3.81 2.17 -2.72
CA ALA A 47 3.93 3.16 -3.80
C ALA A 47 4.93 2.79 -4.90
N LEU A 48 5.99 2.03 -4.58
CA LEU A 48 7.05 1.69 -5.54
C LEU A 48 6.99 0.25 -6.04
N VAL A 49 6.26 -0.63 -5.36
CA VAL A 49 6.07 -2.03 -5.78
C VAL A 49 4.65 -2.28 -6.23
N MET A 50 3.65 -2.13 -5.34
CA MET A 50 2.27 -2.47 -5.65
C MET A 50 1.63 -1.50 -6.64
N TYR A 51 1.80 -0.18 -6.47
CA TYR A 51 1.17 0.82 -7.33
C TYR A 51 1.56 0.71 -8.82
N PRO A 52 2.84 0.49 -9.20
CA PRO A 52 3.19 0.27 -10.61
C PRO A 52 2.54 -0.99 -11.20
N ILE A 53 2.48 -2.09 -10.45
CA ILE A 53 1.80 -3.33 -10.90
C ILE A 53 0.30 -3.07 -11.08
N TYR A 54 -0.33 -2.43 -10.10
CA TYR A 54 -1.75 -2.07 -10.13
C TYR A 54 -2.10 -1.17 -11.32
N THR A 55 -1.26 -0.17 -11.60
CA THR A 55 -1.54 0.86 -12.61
C THR A 55 -1.17 0.39 -14.02
N PHE A 56 -0.02 -0.27 -14.18
CA PHE A 56 0.60 -0.54 -15.48
C PHE A 56 0.75 -2.02 -15.82
N GLY A 57 0.52 -2.92 -14.86
CA GLY A 57 0.60 -4.36 -15.10
C GLY A 57 -0.55 -4.87 -15.99
N THR A 58 -0.35 -6.01 -16.63
CA THR A 58 -1.44 -6.77 -17.26
C THR A 58 -2.38 -7.34 -16.20
N ASP A 59 -3.59 -7.73 -16.58
CA ASP A 59 -4.52 -8.36 -15.64
C ASP A 59 -3.93 -9.64 -15.03
N GLU A 60 -3.17 -10.39 -15.81
CA GLU A 60 -2.47 -11.59 -15.36
C GLU A 60 -1.37 -11.28 -14.34
N GLN A 61 -0.63 -10.18 -14.52
CA GLN A 61 0.34 -9.70 -13.52
C GLN A 61 -0.34 -9.21 -12.25
N LYS A 62 -1.45 -8.46 -12.36
CA LYS A 62 -2.21 -7.98 -11.20
C LYS A 62 -2.75 -9.14 -10.37
N ASN A 63 -3.39 -10.12 -11.02
CA ASN A 63 -3.95 -11.30 -10.35
C ASN A 63 -2.89 -12.24 -9.77
N THR A 64 -1.65 -12.19 -10.26
CA THR A 64 -0.55 -13.02 -9.73
C THR A 64 0.14 -12.35 -8.54
N TRP A 65 0.35 -11.03 -8.60
CA TRP A 65 1.26 -10.33 -7.67
C TRP A 65 0.56 -9.40 -6.67
N LEU A 66 -0.68 -9.00 -6.94
CA LEU A 66 -1.50 -8.28 -5.97
C LEU A 66 -2.36 -9.28 -5.17
N PRO A 67 -2.79 -8.92 -3.94
CA PRO A 67 -3.54 -9.82 -3.07
C PRO A 67 -4.96 -10.18 -3.56
#